data_AF-A0A7C7V1F8-F1
#
_entry.id   AF-A0A7C7V1F8-F1
#
_cell.length_a   1.000
_cell.length_b   1.000
_cell.length_c   1.000
_cell.angle_alpha   90.00
_cell.angle_beta   90.00
_cell.angle_gamma   90.00
#
_symmetry.space_group_name_H-M   'P 1'
#
loop_
_entity.id
_entity.type
_entity.pdbx_description
1 polymer ?
#
loop_
_entity_poly.entity_id
_entity_poly.type
_entity_poly.pdbx_seq_one_letter_code
_entity_poly.pdbx_strand_id
1 'polypeptide(L)'
;MTIHTLKPWTDQVKLHPDVESEGLTEAMFAIDLGAIAAGDPNTPPVYRDANAFFKATYPTSDLLKLLEEILASLAGKGGYNRVLKLRTHFGGGKSHVLAALLHAAKSRKALNNVPEAKGFADPGPVDVAVVDGEKFGAREGKTLDDGRKIRTIWGWIAWQFGPDKFALLEENDRDRVSPGGDLISELLEGKPKLILLDEVLKYMERAAAVAVLDSTLQRQSKDFLQNLTVEVAASKNAALVYSLQWSAREALDNIALLEEIDRLTSRKDQLREPVVGDEILRVLQKRLLGADPPEDAAKAVGEAYSDVVVGMWRAHAETPGAKQEAEQGGLEFERRIKSSYPFHPALIDVMKDR
;
A
#
# COMPACT_ATOMS: atom_id res chain seq x y z
N MET A 1 -3.48 -31.41 -35.25
CA MET A 1 -3.71 -30.89 -33.90
C MET A 1 -2.90 -31.74 -32.95
N THR A 2 -1.86 -31.17 -32.35
CA THR A 2 -1.09 -31.83 -31.28
C THR A 2 -2.02 -31.93 -30.07
N ILE A 3 -2.29 -33.13 -29.57
CA ILE A 3 -3.10 -33.29 -28.36
C ILE A 3 -2.16 -33.03 -27.18
N HIS A 4 -2.16 -31.80 -26.69
CA HIS A 4 -1.45 -31.43 -25.47
C HIS A 4 -2.13 -32.09 -24.27
N THR A 5 -1.54 -33.14 -23.73
CA THR A 5 -2.03 -33.76 -22.48
C THR A 5 -1.44 -33.00 -21.30
N LEU A 6 -2.14 -31.96 -20.87
CA LEU A 6 -1.75 -31.14 -19.72
C LEU A 6 -2.19 -31.83 -18.41
N LYS A 7 -1.34 -31.75 -17.39
CA LYS A 7 -1.70 -32.22 -16.04
C LYS A 7 -2.55 -31.18 -15.33
N PRO A 8 -3.49 -31.57 -14.44
CA PRO A 8 -4.18 -30.64 -13.57
C PRO A 8 -3.19 -29.80 -12.76
N TRP A 9 -3.39 -28.49 -12.69
CA TRP A 9 -2.46 -27.60 -11.98
C TRP A 9 -2.36 -27.92 -10.48
N THR A 10 -3.44 -28.45 -9.90
CA THR A 10 -3.52 -28.93 -8.51
C THR A 10 -2.52 -30.05 -8.22
N ASP A 11 -2.14 -30.82 -9.24
CA ASP A 11 -1.16 -31.90 -9.11
C ASP A 11 0.27 -31.41 -9.34
N GLN A 12 0.45 -30.15 -9.77
CA GLN A 12 1.72 -29.57 -10.19
C GLN A 12 2.24 -28.50 -9.23
N VAL A 13 1.36 -27.84 -8.47
CA VAL A 13 1.76 -26.79 -7.54
C VAL A 13 1.50 -27.22 -6.10
N LYS A 14 2.27 -26.64 -5.18
CA LYS A 14 2.07 -26.83 -3.74
C LYS A 14 1.49 -25.55 -3.16
N LEU A 15 0.40 -25.66 -2.40
CA LEU A 15 -0.14 -24.52 -1.67
C LEU A 15 0.70 -24.24 -0.42
N HIS A 16 0.66 -23.00 0.07
CA HIS A 16 1.32 -22.67 1.32
C HIS A 16 0.59 -23.39 2.48
N PRO A 17 1.30 -23.92 3.50
CA PRO A 17 0.68 -24.74 4.54
C PRO A 17 -0.45 -24.04 5.31
N ASP A 18 -0.43 -22.71 5.41
CA ASP A 18 -1.51 -21.94 6.04
C ASP A 18 -2.80 -21.96 5.19
N VAL A 19 -2.67 -21.96 3.85
CA VAL A 19 -3.77 -22.08 2.89
C VAL A 19 -4.39 -23.48 2.91
N GLU A 20 -3.57 -24.52 3.11
CA GLU A 20 -4.06 -25.91 3.23
C GLU A 20 -4.74 -26.19 4.58
N SER A 21 -4.47 -25.37 5.60
CA SER A 21 -5.00 -25.59 6.93
C SER A 21 -6.49 -25.20 7.04
N GLU A 22 -7.28 -25.99 7.77
CA GLU A 22 -8.70 -25.71 8.06
C GLU A 22 -8.93 -24.41 8.86
N GLY A 23 -7.85 -23.80 9.37
CA GLY A 23 -7.87 -22.53 10.11
C GLY A 23 -7.74 -21.28 9.22
N LEU A 24 -7.69 -21.42 7.89
CA LEU A 24 -7.62 -20.29 6.98
C LEU A 24 -8.88 -19.42 7.11
N THR A 25 -8.73 -18.23 7.68
CA THR A 25 -9.81 -17.22 7.72
C THR A 25 -9.43 -16.03 6.86
N GLU A 26 -10.41 -15.40 6.22
CA GLU A 26 -10.18 -14.14 5.46
C GLU A 26 -9.52 -13.07 6.34
N ALA A 27 -9.83 -13.06 7.63
CA ALA A 27 -9.23 -12.17 8.62
C ALA A 27 -7.71 -12.34 8.76
N MET A 28 -7.16 -13.53 8.52
CA MET A 28 -5.71 -13.76 8.53
C MET A 28 -4.99 -13.09 7.35
N PHE A 29 -5.71 -12.62 6.34
CA PHE A 29 -5.15 -11.88 5.21
C PHE A 29 -5.32 -10.37 5.34
N ALA A 30 -6.15 -9.91 6.29
CA ALA A 30 -6.34 -8.50 6.56
C ALA A 30 -5.09 -7.94 7.26
N ILE A 31 -4.50 -6.91 6.66
CA ILE A 31 -3.35 -6.22 7.24
C ILE A 31 -3.86 -5.14 8.17
N ASP A 32 -3.38 -5.21 9.40
CA ASP A 32 -3.69 -4.27 10.46
C ASP A 32 -2.47 -3.40 10.73
N LEU A 33 -2.36 -2.29 10.01
CA LEU A 33 -1.18 -1.42 10.09
C LEU A 33 -0.98 -0.88 11.51
N GLY A 34 -2.06 -0.54 12.20
CA GLY A 34 -2.01 -0.08 13.59
C GLY A 34 -1.42 -1.12 14.54
N ALA A 35 -1.84 -2.38 14.42
CA ALA A 35 -1.33 -3.48 15.26
C ALA A 35 0.13 -3.82 14.95
N ILE A 36 0.53 -3.80 13.66
CA ILE A 36 1.94 -3.96 13.25
C ILE A 36 2.79 -2.85 13.84
N ALA A 37 2.35 -1.59 13.74
CA ALA A 37 3.09 -0.43 14.25
C ALA A 37 3.28 -0.47 15.77
N ALA A 38 2.26 -0.95 16.50
CA ALA A 38 2.28 -1.15 17.94
C ALA A 38 3.06 -2.41 18.38
N GLY A 39 3.42 -3.31 17.45
CA GLY A 39 4.09 -4.56 17.77
C GLY A 39 3.19 -5.57 18.50
N ASP A 40 1.89 -5.54 18.24
CA ASP A 40 0.90 -6.38 18.94
C ASP A 40 1.28 -7.87 18.86
N PRO A 41 1.41 -8.58 20.01
CA PRO A 41 1.74 -10.00 20.05
C PRO A 41 0.72 -10.90 19.31
N ASN A 42 -0.52 -10.44 19.13
CA ASN A 42 -1.58 -11.15 18.43
C ASN A 42 -1.52 -11.01 16.90
N THR A 43 -0.77 -10.03 16.38
CA THR A 43 -0.56 -9.89 14.94
C THR A 43 0.29 -11.07 14.41
N PRO A 44 -0.12 -11.73 13.32
CA PRO A 44 0.66 -12.83 12.74
C PRO A 44 2.13 -12.45 12.50
N PRO A 45 3.11 -13.33 12.84
CA PRO A 45 4.52 -13.02 12.67
C PRO A 45 4.92 -12.63 11.24
N VAL A 46 4.23 -13.16 10.23
CA VAL A 46 4.43 -12.80 8.81
C VAL A 46 4.19 -11.31 8.54
N TYR A 47 3.36 -10.63 9.34
CA TYR A 47 3.11 -9.20 9.22
C TYR A 47 3.91 -8.36 10.23
N ARG A 48 4.18 -8.91 11.41
CA ARG A 48 4.87 -8.19 12.50
C ARG A 48 6.39 -8.17 12.37
N ASP A 49 7.01 -9.24 11.87
CA ASP A 49 8.47 -9.30 11.68
C ASP A 49 8.87 -8.84 10.29
N ALA A 50 9.82 -7.90 10.20
CA ALA A 50 10.23 -7.30 8.93
C ALA A 50 10.84 -8.32 7.95
N ASN A 51 11.60 -9.32 8.43
CA ASN A 51 12.19 -10.32 7.52
C ASN A 51 11.11 -11.28 7.01
N ALA A 52 10.23 -11.75 7.89
CA ALA A 52 9.12 -12.60 7.51
C ALA A 52 8.19 -11.88 6.51
N PHE A 53 7.91 -10.59 6.75
CA PHE A 53 7.13 -9.74 5.87
C PHE A 53 7.74 -9.67 4.47
N PHE A 54 8.99 -9.20 4.35
CA PHE A 54 9.62 -9.07 3.03
C PHE A 54 9.84 -10.42 2.32
N LYS A 55 10.00 -11.52 3.06
CA LYS A 55 10.09 -12.86 2.48
C LYS A 55 8.75 -13.32 1.87
N ALA A 56 7.64 -12.93 2.49
CA ALA A 56 6.29 -13.25 2.05
C ALA A 56 5.74 -12.26 1.01
N THR A 57 6.32 -11.06 0.91
CA THR A 57 5.96 -10.04 -0.08
C THR A 57 6.58 -10.33 -1.44
N TYR A 58 5.80 -10.22 -2.50
CA TYR A 58 6.32 -10.14 -3.86
C TYR A 58 6.76 -8.70 -4.15
N PRO A 59 8.03 -8.45 -4.57
CA PRO A 59 8.53 -7.10 -4.79
C PRO A 59 8.05 -6.56 -6.14
N THR A 60 6.81 -6.06 -6.18
CA THR A 60 6.27 -5.42 -7.40
C THR A 60 7.11 -4.21 -7.77
N SER A 61 7.14 -3.90 -9.07
CA SER A 61 7.87 -2.77 -9.62
C SER A 61 7.47 -1.46 -8.96
N ASP A 62 6.18 -1.27 -8.69
CA ASP A 62 5.68 -0.04 -8.06
C ASP A 62 5.92 0.00 -6.55
N LEU A 63 5.89 -1.14 -5.85
CA LEU A 63 6.33 -1.20 -4.46
C LEU A 63 7.81 -0.81 -4.33
N LEU A 64 8.67 -1.35 -5.20
CA LEU A 64 10.10 -1.04 -5.19
C LEU A 64 10.37 0.44 -5.45
N LYS A 65 9.70 1.05 -6.45
CA LYS A 65 9.80 2.50 -6.70
C LYS A 65 9.34 3.33 -5.52
N LEU A 66 8.24 2.95 -4.88
CA LEU A 66 7.71 3.63 -3.69
C LEU A 66 8.70 3.57 -2.52
N LEU A 67 9.27 2.39 -2.26
CA LEU A 67 10.31 2.20 -1.24
C LEU A 67 11.54 3.07 -1.54
N GLU A 68 12.02 3.07 -2.78
CA GLU A 68 13.17 3.88 -3.20
C GLU A 68 12.90 5.37 -3.01
N GLU A 69 11.76 5.87 -3.49
CA GLU A 69 11.38 7.28 -3.43
C GLU A 69 11.27 7.78 -1.99
N ILE A 70 10.63 7.01 -1.11
CA ILE A 70 10.47 7.37 0.30
C ILE A 70 11.80 7.32 1.03
N LEU A 71 12.59 6.27 0.87
CA LEU A 71 13.90 6.17 1.52
C LEU A 71 14.87 7.26 1.04
N ALA A 72 14.82 7.61 -0.25
CA ALA A 72 15.60 8.71 -0.80
C ALA A 72 15.16 10.07 -0.23
N SER A 73 13.85 10.31 -0.12
CA SER A 73 13.27 11.52 0.48
C SER A 73 13.67 11.67 1.95
N LEU A 74 13.59 10.59 2.73
CA LEU A 74 14.00 10.54 4.13
C LEU A 74 15.52 10.75 4.29
N ALA A 75 16.32 10.25 3.35
CA ALA A 75 17.76 10.46 3.31
C ALA A 75 18.16 11.87 2.82
N GLY A 76 17.20 12.74 2.52
CA GLY A 76 17.43 14.12 2.10
C GLY A 76 17.84 14.29 0.64
N LYS A 77 17.65 13.27 -0.20
CA LYS A 77 17.89 13.39 -1.64
C LYS A 77 16.77 14.23 -2.29
N GLY A 78 17.17 15.16 -3.17
CA GLY A 78 16.23 15.95 -3.98
C GLY A 78 15.66 15.16 -5.17
N GLY A 79 14.64 15.71 -5.82
CA GLY A 79 14.05 15.15 -7.05
C GLY A 79 12.95 14.10 -6.84
N TYR A 80 12.57 13.84 -5.59
CA TYR A 80 11.53 12.88 -5.20
C TYR A 80 10.33 13.58 -4.58
N ASN A 81 9.13 13.00 -4.76
CA ASN A 81 7.94 13.48 -4.08
C ASN A 81 7.91 12.96 -2.64
N ARG A 82 7.68 13.89 -1.71
CA ARG A 82 7.64 13.60 -0.27
C ARG A 82 6.25 13.30 0.25
N VAL A 83 5.23 13.61 -0.53
CA VAL A 83 3.82 13.37 -0.21
C VAL A 83 3.27 12.41 -1.25
N LEU A 84 2.92 11.19 -0.85
CA LEU A 84 2.42 10.16 -1.74
C LEU A 84 1.01 9.76 -1.33
N LYS A 85 0.12 9.70 -2.32
CA LYS A 85 -1.26 9.24 -2.17
C LYS A 85 -1.38 7.84 -2.76
N LEU A 86 -1.75 6.87 -1.92
CA LEU A 86 -2.04 5.51 -2.34
C LEU A 86 -3.52 5.39 -2.67
N ARG A 87 -3.81 4.96 -3.90
CA ARG A 87 -5.13 4.44 -4.28
C ARG A 87 -4.95 3.14 -5.05
N THR A 88 -5.97 2.30 -5.03
CA THR A 88 -5.92 0.99 -5.67
C THR A 88 -7.22 0.73 -6.41
N HIS A 89 -7.13 0.36 -7.68
CA HIS A 89 -8.30 -0.06 -8.47
C HIS A 89 -8.95 -1.33 -7.90
N PHE A 90 -8.17 -2.18 -7.27
CA PHE A 90 -8.59 -3.46 -6.71
C PHE A 90 -8.47 -3.39 -5.19
N GLY A 91 -9.56 -3.71 -4.47
CA GLY A 91 -9.53 -3.77 -3.00
C GLY A 91 -8.30 -4.55 -2.50
N GLY A 92 -7.52 -3.92 -1.62
CA GLY A 92 -6.28 -4.50 -1.07
C GLY A 92 -5.00 -3.78 -1.51
N GLY A 93 -3.88 -4.06 -0.81
CA GLY A 93 -2.55 -3.55 -1.16
C GLY A 93 -2.13 -2.22 -0.52
N LYS A 94 -3.06 -1.28 -0.25
CA LYS A 94 -2.72 0.01 0.38
C LYS A 94 -2.05 -0.18 1.75
N SER A 95 -2.71 -0.88 2.68
CA SER A 95 -2.16 -1.20 4.00
C SER A 95 -0.90 -2.07 3.91
N HIS A 96 -0.78 -2.92 2.88
CA HIS A 96 0.44 -3.71 2.64
C HIS A 96 1.63 -2.82 2.27
N VAL A 97 1.44 -1.85 1.38
CA VAL A 97 2.49 -0.87 1.04
C VAL A 97 2.88 -0.05 2.25
N LEU A 98 1.91 0.43 3.04
CA LEU A 98 2.21 1.17 4.26
C LEU A 98 2.99 0.30 5.26
N ALA A 99 2.66 -0.98 5.40
CA ALA A 99 3.42 -1.91 6.23
C ALA A 99 4.85 -2.16 5.69
N ALA A 100 5.01 -2.26 4.37
CA ALA A 100 6.33 -2.37 3.74
C ALA A 100 7.20 -1.14 4.01
N LEU A 101 6.63 0.06 3.90
CA LEU A 101 7.31 1.33 4.21
C LEU A 101 7.70 1.42 5.69
N LEU A 102 6.79 1.02 6.59
CA LEU A 102 7.05 0.93 8.03
C LEU A 102 8.25 0.01 8.32
N HIS A 103 8.25 -1.20 7.76
CA HIS A 103 9.31 -2.18 7.95
C HIS A 103 10.63 -1.72 7.32
N ALA A 104 10.59 -1.11 6.14
CA ALA A 104 11.77 -0.55 5.47
C ALA A 104 12.41 0.57 6.30
N ALA A 105 11.61 1.47 6.86
CA ALA A 105 12.08 2.58 7.68
C ALA A 105 12.62 2.13 9.04
N LYS A 106 12.04 1.08 9.65
CA LYS A 106 12.47 0.56 10.96
C LYS A 106 13.57 -0.49 10.88
N SER A 107 13.72 -1.20 9.75
CA SER A 107 14.62 -2.34 9.62
C SER A 107 15.33 -2.36 8.27
N ARG A 108 16.41 -1.58 8.19
CA ARG A 108 17.35 -1.61 7.05
C ARG A 108 17.90 -3.01 6.77
N LYS A 109 18.19 -3.77 7.83
CA LYS A 109 18.71 -5.14 7.73
C LYS A 109 17.75 -6.06 6.99
N ALA A 110 16.45 -5.98 7.29
CA ALA A 110 15.45 -6.81 6.62
C ALA A 110 15.30 -6.41 5.15
N LEU A 111 15.28 -5.11 4.85
CA LEU A 111 15.20 -4.61 3.48
C LEU A 111 16.40 -5.05 2.63
N ASN A 112 17.61 -5.08 3.20
CA ASN A 112 18.80 -5.53 2.48
C ASN A 112 18.77 -7.01 2.05
N ASN A 113 17.86 -7.81 2.63
CA ASN A 113 17.62 -9.18 2.19
C ASN A 113 16.74 -9.26 0.93
N VAL A 114 16.12 -8.14 0.51
CA VAL A 114 15.40 -8.02 -0.76
C VAL A 114 16.43 -7.64 -1.85
N PRO A 115 16.76 -8.55 -2.78
CA PRO A 115 17.80 -8.30 -3.79
C PRO A 115 17.58 -7.03 -4.61
N GLU A 116 16.32 -6.75 -4.97
CA GLU A 116 15.91 -5.63 -5.81
C GLU A 116 15.99 -4.29 -5.07
N ALA A 117 15.97 -4.30 -3.73
CA ALA A 117 16.10 -3.09 -2.92
C ALA A 117 17.57 -2.77 -2.54
N LYS A 118 18.53 -3.58 -3.01
CA LYS A 118 19.96 -3.33 -2.78
C LYS A 118 20.36 -2.02 -3.43
N GLY A 119 20.96 -1.13 -2.64
CA GLY A 119 21.42 0.18 -3.10
C GLY A 119 20.41 1.32 -2.90
N PHE A 120 19.19 1.02 -2.42
CA PHE A 120 18.28 2.08 -1.97
C PHE A 120 18.94 2.95 -0.90
N ALA A 121 18.56 4.22 -0.82
CA ALA A 121 19.13 5.14 0.15
C ALA A 121 18.94 4.64 1.59
N ASP A 122 19.89 4.96 2.46
CA ASP A 122 19.81 4.67 3.88
C ASP A 122 19.60 6.00 4.63
N PRO A 123 18.38 6.27 5.15
CA PRO A 123 18.11 7.49 5.90
C PRO A 123 18.68 7.46 7.32
N GLY A 124 19.27 6.35 7.78
CA GLY A 124 19.62 6.15 9.19
C GLY A 124 18.37 5.95 10.06
N PRO A 125 18.42 6.29 11.36
CA PRO A 125 17.27 6.18 12.26
C PRO A 125 16.12 7.11 11.83
N VAL A 126 14.95 6.53 11.56
CA VAL A 126 13.73 7.25 11.18
C VAL A 126 12.70 7.19 12.32
N ASP A 127 12.13 8.34 12.67
CA ASP A 127 10.97 8.39 13.56
C ASP A 127 9.71 8.17 12.70
N VAL A 128 8.91 7.14 13.02
CA VAL A 128 7.75 6.73 12.22
C VAL A 128 6.47 6.91 13.02
N ALA A 129 5.51 7.66 12.48
CA ALA A 129 4.17 7.81 13.03
C ALA A 129 3.13 7.14 12.13
N VAL A 130 2.27 6.31 12.72
CA VAL A 130 1.19 5.60 12.04
C VAL A 130 -0.16 6.05 12.59
N VAL A 131 -1.07 6.42 11.69
CA VAL A 131 -2.48 6.66 11.99
C VAL A 131 -3.29 5.63 11.23
N ASP A 132 -4.02 4.79 11.96
CA ASP A 132 -5.03 3.91 11.37
C ASP A 132 -6.39 4.60 11.50
N GLY A 133 -6.90 5.07 10.38
CA GLY A 133 -8.15 5.83 10.30
C GLY A 133 -9.40 5.02 10.57
N GLU A 134 -9.32 3.68 10.64
CA GLU A 134 -10.40 2.79 11.06
C GLU A 134 -10.39 2.60 12.59
N LYS A 135 -9.21 2.53 13.20
CA LYS A 135 -9.07 2.33 14.65
C LYS A 135 -8.99 3.60 15.49
N PHE A 136 -8.48 4.70 14.95
CA PHE A 136 -8.35 5.94 15.69
C PHE A 136 -9.72 6.60 15.87
N GLY A 137 -10.25 6.54 17.08
CA GLY A 137 -11.55 7.12 17.41
C GLY A 137 -11.53 8.65 17.37
N ALA A 138 -12.31 9.26 16.48
CA ALA A 138 -12.37 10.73 16.35
C ALA A 138 -12.95 11.42 17.61
N ARG A 139 -13.85 10.74 18.35
CA ARG A 139 -14.47 11.30 19.56
C ARG A 139 -13.62 11.04 20.80
N GLU A 140 -13.24 9.79 21.01
CA GLU A 140 -12.55 9.29 22.18
C GLU A 140 -11.04 9.49 22.11
N GLY A 141 -10.44 9.56 20.92
CA GLY A 141 -8.99 9.58 20.75
C GLY A 141 -8.34 8.28 21.23
N LYS A 142 -7.14 8.37 21.79
CA LYS A 142 -6.43 7.28 22.45
C LYS A 142 -6.09 7.63 23.89
N THR A 143 -6.30 6.67 24.78
CA THR A 143 -5.82 6.73 26.17
C THR A 143 -4.55 5.90 26.27
N LEU A 144 -3.49 6.53 26.77
CA LEU A 144 -2.21 5.88 27.03
C LEU A 144 -2.24 5.14 28.37
N ASP A 145 -1.26 4.27 28.60
CA ASP A 145 -1.12 3.51 29.85
C ASP A 145 -0.94 4.41 31.08
N ASP A 146 -0.37 5.62 30.91
CA ASP A 146 -0.21 6.63 31.95
C ASP A 146 -1.50 7.45 32.22
N GLY A 147 -2.59 7.12 31.53
CA GLY A 147 -3.89 7.80 31.64
C GLY A 147 -4.01 9.07 30.80
N ARG A 148 -2.94 9.52 30.13
CA ARG A 148 -3.00 10.67 29.22
C ARG A 148 -3.91 10.37 28.04
N LYS A 149 -4.69 11.37 27.64
CA LYS A 149 -5.63 11.27 26.53
C LYS A 149 -5.17 12.11 25.35
N ILE A 150 -4.83 11.44 24.25
CA ILE A 150 -4.52 12.05 22.96
C ILE A 150 -5.81 12.11 22.17
N ARG A 151 -6.26 13.30 21.80
CA ARG A 151 -7.62 13.53 21.29
C ARG A 151 -7.68 13.59 19.77
N THR A 152 -6.56 13.80 19.10
CA THR A 152 -6.50 14.19 17.69
C THR A 152 -5.41 13.43 16.93
N ILE A 153 -5.52 13.38 15.61
CA ILE A 153 -4.51 12.71 14.77
C ILE A 153 -3.15 13.42 14.82
N TRP A 154 -3.12 14.75 14.94
CA TRP A 154 -1.87 15.51 15.06
C TRP A 154 -1.20 15.30 16.41
N GLY A 155 -1.97 15.25 17.50
CA GLY A 155 -1.46 14.85 18.81
C GLY A 155 -0.92 13.42 18.79
N TRP A 156 -1.58 12.50 18.09
CA TRP A 156 -1.14 11.11 17.97
C TRP A 156 0.14 10.95 17.14
N ILE A 157 0.28 11.72 16.07
CA ILE A 157 1.52 11.79 15.28
C ILE A 157 2.65 12.33 16.16
N ALA A 158 2.42 13.45 16.84
CA ALA A 158 3.42 14.10 17.66
C ALA A 158 3.88 13.24 18.83
N TRP A 159 2.96 12.55 19.49
CA TRP A 159 3.29 11.60 20.55
C TRP A 159 4.16 10.44 20.07
N GLN A 160 3.89 9.89 18.88
CA GLN A 160 4.72 8.83 18.30
C GLN A 160 6.14 9.30 17.96
N PHE A 161 6.33 10.58 17.66
CA PHE A 161 7.66 11.17 17.48
C PHE A 161 8.38 11.48 18.79
N GLY A 162 7.67 11.54 19.91
CA GLY A 162 8.24 11.64 21.24
C GLY A 162 7.52 12.64 22.15
N PRO A 163 7.83 12.63 23.46
CA PRO A 163 7.17 13.47 24.46
C PRO A 163 7.35 14.97 24.20
N ASP A 164 8.55 15.40 23.79
CA ASP A 164 8.82 16.82 23.49
C ASP A 164 8.04 17.31 22.28
N LYS A 165 7.84 16.42 21.29
CA LYS A 165 7.03 16.71 20.10
C LYS A 165 5.54 16.78 20.43
N PHE A 166 5.05 15.93 21.34
CA PHE A 166 3.68 16.05 21.84
C PHE A 166 3.47 17.35 22.62
N ALA A 167 4.40 17.73 23.49
CA ALA A 167 4.31 18.97 24.27
C ALA A 167 4.14 20.21 23.37
N LEU A 168 4.81 20.23 22.21
CA LEU A 168 4.66 21.28 21.20
C LEU A 168 3.21 21.47 20.72
N LEU A 169 2.44 20.39 20.62
CA LEU A 169 1.05 20.39 20.10
C LEU A 169 0.01 20.07 21.17
N GLU A 170 0.38 20.05 22.45
CA GLU A 170 -0.50 19.58 23.53
C GLU A 170 -1.75 20.46 23.65
N GLU A 171 -1.61 21.77 23.48
CA GLU A 171 -2.74 22.70 23.50
C GLU A 171 -3.66 22.49 22.30
N ASN A 172 -3.10 22.33 21.10
CA ASN A 172 -3.85 22.00 19.89
C ASN A 172 -4.62 20.69 20.01
N ASP A 173 -4.00 19.66 20.60
CA ASP A 173 -4.67 18.37 20.86
C ASP A 173 -5.79 18.52 21.89
N ARG A 174 -5.52 19.23 22.99
CA ARG A 174 -6.51 19.50 24.06
C ARG A 174 -7.75 20.19 23.50
N ASP A 175 -7.54 21.25 22.72
CA ASP A 175 -8.60 22.13 22.24
C ASP A 175 -9.21 21.63 20.92
N ARG A 176 -8.62 20.58 20.32
CA ARG A 176 -9.00 19.98 19.03
C ARG A 176 -8.95 20.96 17.85
N VAL A 177 -8.12 21.99 17.97
CA VAL A 177 -7.89 23.02 16.94
C VAL A 177 -6.59 22.69 16.21
N SER A 178 -6.63 22.68 14.88
CA SER A 178 -5.47 22.33 14.05
C SER A 178 -4.27 23.22 14.37
N PRO A 179 -3.05 22.66 14.46
CA PRO A 179 -1.85 23.49 14.50
C PRO A 179 -1.64 24.22 13.17
N GLY A 180 -0.98 25.39 13.26
CA GLY A 180 -0.52 26.15 12.10
C GLY A 180 0.72 25.53 11.45
N GLY A 181 1.07 26.00 10.25
CA GLY A 181 2.22 25.52 9.48
C GLY A 181 3.54 25.59 10.26
N ASP A 182 3.81 26.67 10.98
CA ASP A 182 5.07 26.84 11.74
C ASP A 182 5.27 25.73 12.78
N LEU A 183 4.23 25.38 13.54
CA LEU A 183 4.27 24.30 14.53
C LEU A 183 4.46 22.93 13.86
N ILE A 184 3.86 22.73 12.68
CA ILE A 184 4.05 21.50 11.91
C ILE A 184 5.49 21.43 11.36
N SER A 185 6.04 22.55 10.89
CA SER A 185 7.43 22.63 10.43
C SER A 185 8.39 22.25 11.56
N GLU A 186 8.20 22.82 12.76
CA GLU A 186 8.95 22.49 13.97
C GLU A 186 8.75 21.02 14.42
N LEU A 187 7.53 20.49 14.28
CA LEU A 187 7.26 19.06 14.49
C LEU A 187 8.15 18.19 13.59
N LEU A 188 8.37 18.60 12.33
CA LEU A 188 9.15 17.87 11.33
C LEU A 188 10.68 18.02 11.48
N GLU A 189 11.17 18.95 12.28
CA GLU A 189 12.62 19.14 12.50
C GLU A 189 13.33 18.00 13.26
N GLY A 190 14.59 17.77 12.93
CA GLY A 190 15.47 16.79 13.59
C GLY A 190 15.71 15.55 12.74
N LYS A 191 15.52 14.36 13.33
CA LYS A 191 15.66 13.08 12.63
C LYS A 191 14.66 12.96 11.47
N PRO A 192 14.97 12.16 10.44
CA PRO A 192 14.02 11.85 9.37
C PRO A 192 12.67 11.36 9.92
N LYS A 193 11.57 11.83 9.32
CA LYS A 193 10.22 11.53 9.79
C LYS A 193 9.37 10.91 8.71
N LEU A 194 8.80 9.74 8.99
CA LEU A 194 7.84 9.08 8.11
C LEU A 194 6.46 9.09 8.76
N ILE A 195 5.47 9.63 8.06
CA ILE A 195 4.08 9.65 8.48
C ILE A 195 3.28 8.74 7.56
N LEU A 196 2.60 7.75 8.13
CA LEU A 196 1.77 6.79 7.41
C LEU A 196 0.32 6.94 7.89
N LEU A 197 -0.58 7.36 7.01
CA LEU A 197 -2.00 7.52 7.33
C LEU A 197 -2.81 6.49 6.53
N ASP A 198 -3.32 5.47 7.19
CA ASP A 198 -4.21 4.49 6.57
C ASP A 198 -5.67 4.92 6.75
N GLU A 199 -6.51 4.62 5.76
CA GLU A 199 -7.97 4.79 5.83
C GLU A 199 -8.42 6.21 6.20
N VAL A 200 -7.77 7.23 5.61
CA VAL A 200 -8.01 8.64 5.96
C VAL A 200 -9.47 9.01 5.80
N LEU A 201 -10.14 8.56 4.73
CA LEU A 201 -11.55 8.87 4.48
C LEU A 201 -12.46 8.40 5.63
N LYS A 202 -12.27 7.17 6.13
CA LYS A 202 -13.05 6.61 7.26
C LYS A 202 -12.90 7.45 8.52
N TYR A 203 -11.69 7.96 8.79
CA TYR A 203 -11.47 8.88 9.90
C TYR A 203 -12.23 10.20 9.70
N MET A 204 -12.16 10.79 8.51
CA MET A 204 -12.78 12.08 8.19
C MET A 204 -14.30 12.05 8.28
N GLU A 205 -14.94 10.92 7.94
CA GLU A 205 -16.37 10.72 8.12
C GLU A 205 -16.77 10.78 9.59
N ARG A 206 -16.07 10.04 10.44
CA ARG A 206 -16.34 10.03 11.89
C ARG A 206 -16.02 11.37 12.55
N ALA A 207 -14.98 12.05 12.09
CA ALA A 207 -14.62 13.38 12.56
C ALA A 207 -15.70 14.44 12.26
N ALA A 208 -16.59 14.19 11.28
CA ALA A 208 -17.68 15.11 10.95
C ALA A 208 -18.73 15.18 12.07
N ALA A 209 -18.87 14.11 12.85
CA ALA A 209 -19.82 14.01 13.96
C ALA A 209 -19.32 14.68 15.25
N VAL A 210 -18.10 15.23 15.26
CA VAL A 210 -17.49 15.84 16.45
C VAL A 210 -17.45 17.35 16.28
N ALA A 211 -18.27 18.06 17.06
CA ALA A 211 -18.25 19.52 17.12
C ALA A 211 -16.98 20.04 17.81
N VAL A 212 -16.41 21.13 17.28
CA VAL A 212 -15.25 21.82 17.84
C VAL A 212 -15.50 23.33 17.69
N LEU A 213 -15.78 24.02 18.80
CA LEU A 213 -16.18 25.43 18.79
C LEU A 213 -17.32 25.67 17.77
N ASP A 214 -17.20 26.67 16.90
CA ASP A 214 -18.14 26.97 15.81
C ASP A 214 -17.87 26.16 14.52
N SER A 215 -17.21 25.00 14.65
CA SER A 215 -16.72 24.17 13.55
C SER A 215 -16.85 22.67 13.88
N THR A 216 -16.19 21.81 13.10
CA THR A 216 -16.12 20.37 13.32
C THR A 216 -14.68 19.88 13.33
N LEU A 217 -14.43 18.74 13.98
CA LEU A 217 -13.13 18.08 13.95
C LEU A 217 -12.75 17.66 12.53
N GLN A 218 -13.71 17.35 11.66
CA GLN A 218 -13.43 17.10 10.24
C GLN A 218 -12.80 18.33 9.60
N ARG A 219 -13.37 19.52 9.78
CA ARG A 219 -12.80 20.75 9.20
C ARG A 219 -11.40 21.03 9.75
N GLN A 220 -11.20 20.88 11.06
CA GLN A 220 -9.87 21.00 11.67
C GLN A 220 -8.87 19.95 11.15
N SER A 221 -9.32 18.71 10.92
CA SER A 221 -8.48 17.67 10.35
C SER A 221 -8.13 17.93 8.89
N LYS A 222 -9.03 18.55 8.11
CA LYS A 222 -8.75 19.02 6.73
C LYS A 222 -7.66 20.08 6.74
N ASP A 223 -7.80 21.10 7.60
CA ASP A 223 -6.82 22.17 7.76
C ASP A 223 -5.44 21.60 8.15
N PHE A 224 -5.43 20.64 9.09
CA PHE A 224 -4.21 19.94 9.49
C PHE A 224 -3.57 19.17 8.32
N LEU A 225 -4.34 18.35 7.58
CA LEU A 225 -3.81 17.58 6.45
C LEU A 225 -3.25 18.50 5.35
N GLN A 226 -3.92 19.62 5.08
CA GLN A 226 -3.43 20.61 4.13
C GLN A 226 -2.09 21.19 4.59
N ASN A 227 -2.00 21.71 5.81
CA ASN A 227 -0.75 22.27 6.33
C ASN A 227 0.36 21.20 6.40
N LEU A 228 0.03 19.98 6.82
CA LEU A 228 0.96 18.86 6.86
C LEU A 228 1.55 18.54 5.48
N THR A 229 0.72 18.50 4.43
CA THR A 229 1.21 18.21 3.07
C THR A 229 2.14 19.31 2.56
N VAL A 230 1.88 20.58 2.91
CA VAL A 230 2.73 21.72 2.55
C VAL A 230 4.09 21.62 3.25
N GLU A 231 4.09 21.45 4.57
CA GLU A 231 5.33 21.41 5.36
C GLU A 231 6.16 20.15 5.06
N VAL A 232 5.54 19.00 4.86
CA VAL A 232 6.26 17.78 4.44
C VAL A 232 6.91 17.97 3.07
N ALA A 233 6.20 18.58 2.11
CA ALA A 233 6.76 18.86 0.78
C ALA A 233 7.92 19.86 0.83
N ALA A 234 7.92 20.79 1.80
CA ALA A 234 8.99 21.77 2.01
C ALA A 234 10.15 21.25 2.89
N SER A 235 9.94 20.14 3.61
CA SER A 235 10.93 19.57 4.54
C SER A 235 12.20 19.09 3.83
N LYS A 236 13.26 18.85 4.62
CA LYS A 236 14.51 18.23 4.11
C LYS A 236 14.50 16.72 4.17
N ASN A 237 13.87 16.12 5.17
CA ASN A 237 13.94 14.68 5.48
C ASN A 237 12.63 14.10 6.03
N ALA A 238 11.48 14.72 5.76
CA ALA A 238 10.17 14.14 6.07
C ALA A 238 9.48 13.60 4.82
N ALA A 239 8.66 12.56 5.02
CA ALA A 239 7.79 11.99 4.02
C ALA A 239 6.42 11.61 4.62
N LEU A 240 5.37 11.77 3.82
CA LEU A 240 3.98 11.46 4.14
C LEU A 240 3.44 10.50 3.09
N VAL A 241 2.93 9.36 3.52
CA VAL A 241 2.20 8.44 2.66
C VAL A 241 0.83 8.20 3.27
N TYR A 242 -0.22 8.38 2.48
CA TYR A 242 -1.58 8.19 2.97
C TYR A 242 -2.45 7.44 1.98
N SER A 243 -3.40 6.67 2.50
CA SER A 243 -4.30 5.84 1.70
C SER A 243 -5.71 6.46 1.62
N LEU A 244 -6.29 6.39 0.42
CA LEU A 244 -7.67 6.74 0.15
C LEU A 244 -8.37 5.60 -0.59
N GLN A 245 -9.70 5.57 -0.49
CA GLN A 245 -10.53 4.69 -1.30
C GLN A 245 -10.50 5.12 -2.77
N TRP A 246 -10.70 4.16 -3.67
CA TRP A 246 -10.64 4.40 -5.11
C TRP A 246 -11.99 4.85 -5.68
N SER A 247 -13.08 4.27 -5.20
CA SER A 247 -14.41 4.49 -5.79
C SER A 247 -15.42 5.07 -4.81
N ALA A 248 -16.45 5.70 -5.38
CA ALA A 248 -17.67 6.13 -4.68
C ALA A 248 -18.33 5.02 -3.84
N ARG A 249 -18.27 3.78 -4.36
CA ARG A 249 -18.87 2.60 -3.74
C ARG A 249 -18.09 2.15 -2.49
N GLU A 250 -16.78 2.32 -2.48
CA GLU A 250 -15.92 2.14 -1.31
C GLU A 250 -16.01 3.32 -0.33
N ALA A 251 -16.31 4.52 -0.84
CA ALA A 251 -16.50 5.75 -0.06
C ALA A 251 -17.89 5.87 0.60
N LEU A 252 -18.69 4.79 0.64
CA LEU A 252 -20.04 4.75 1.24
C LEU A 252 -20.92 5.97 0.86
N ASP A 253 -20.89 6.37 -0.41
CA ASP A 253 -21.60 7.53 -0.99
C ASP A 253 -21.09 8.94 -0.60
N ASN A 254 -19.96 9.07 0.11
CA ASN A 254 -19.36 10.38 0.44
C ASN A 254 -18.37 10.89 -0.62
N ILE A 255 -18.81 10.88 -1.88
CA ILE A 255 -18.00 11.27 -3.06
C ILE A 255 -17.46 12.70 -2.91
N ALA A 256 -18.29 13.63 -2.40
CA ALA A 256 -17.90 15.02 -2.23
C ALA A 256 -16.71 15.18 -1.27
N LEU A 257 -16.70 14.43 -0.17
CA LEU A 257 -15.58 14.45 0.78
C LEU A 257 -14.31 13.86 0.17
N LEU A 258 -14.43 12.77 -0.60
CA LEU A 258 -13.30 12.17 -1.31
C LEU A 258 -12.68 13.14 -2.33
N GLU A 259 -13.51 13.80 -3.14
CA GLU A 259 -13.07 14.83 -4.08
C GLU A 259 -12.44 16.03 -3.38
N GLU A 260 -12.97 16.43 -2.23
CA GLU A 260 -12.43 17.52 -1.44
C GLU A 260 -11.03 17.18 -0.91
N ILE A 261 -10.85 15.98 -0.34
CA ILE A 261 -9.53 15.51 0.12
C ILE A 261 -8.56 15.44 -1.06
N ASP A 262 -9.00 14.95 -2.22
CA ASP A 262 -8.18 14.93 -3.44
C ASP A 262 -7.68 16.31 -3.84
N ARG A 263 -8.58 17.30 -3.86
CA ARG A 263 -8.24 18.67 -4.25
C ARG A 263 -7.26 19.31 -3.27
N LEU A 264 -7.44 19.07 -1.97
CA LEU A 264 -6.58 19.63 -0.92
C LEU A 264 -5.10 19.25 -1.10
N THR A 265 -4.84 18.04 -1.59
CA THR A 265 -3.48 17.50 -1.68
C THR A 265 -2.88 17.54 -3.09
N SER A 266 -3.72 17.62 -4.13
CA SER A 266 -3.39 17.48 -5.56
C SER A 266 -2.22 18.31 -6.11
N ARG A 267 -1.83 19.41 -5.45
CA ARG A 267 -0.70 20.25 -5.91
C ARG A 267 0.67 19.76 -5.41
N LYS A 268 0.68 18.90 -4.40
CA LYS A 268 1.89 18.49 -3.66
C LYS A 268 2.03 16.99 -3.54
N ASP A 269 0.96 16.23 -3.78
CA ASP A 269 0.98 14.78 -3.74
C ASP A 269 1.12 14.12 -5.11
N GLN A 270 1.60 12.88 -5.12
CA GLN A 270 1.62 12.04 -6.31
C GLN A 270 0.74 10.82 -6.10
N LEU A 271 -0.16 10.56 -7.05
CA LEU A 271 -0.97 9.34 -7.08
C LEU A 271 -0.09 8.13 -7.40
N ARG A 272 -0.21 7.09 -6.59
CA ARG A 272 0.53 5.85 -6.72
C ARG A 272 -0.41 4.66 -6.59
N GLU A 273 -0.33 3.78 -7.57
CA GLU A 273 -1.01 2.49 -7.57
C GLU A 273 -0.04 1.40 -7.12
N PRO A 274 -0.32 0.68 -6.02
CA PRO A 274 0.58 -0.33 -5.47
C PRO A 274 0.97 -1.49 -6.40
N VAL A 275 0.05 -1.88 -7.27
CA VAL A 275 0.19 -3.05 -8.15
C VAL A 275 -0.55 -2.76 -9.45
N VAL A 276 0.14 -2.93 -10.59
CA VAL A 276 -0.41 -2.69 -11.92
C VAL A 276 -0.23 -3.94 -12.78
N GLY A 277 -1.10 -4.10 -13.79
CA GLY A 277 -0.91 -5.14 -14.80
C GLY A 277 -1.13 -6.55 -14.25
N ASP A 278 -0.23 -7.46 -14.62
CA ASP A 278 -0.26 -8.87 -14.24
C ASP A 278 0.55 -9.15 -12.96
N GLU A 279 1.22 -8.15 -12.38
CA GLU A 279 2.00 -8.32 -11.14
C GLU A 279 1.13 -8.78 -9.96
N ILE A 280 -0.17 -8.49 -9.99
CA ILE A 280 -1.14 -9.02 -9.02
C ILE A 280 -1.18 -10.55 -9.01
N LEU A 281 -0.99 -11.21 -10.16
CA LEU A 281 -0.95 -12.67 -10.24
C LEU A 281 0.32 -13.21 -9.59
N ARG A 282 1.43 -12.47 -9.66
CA ARG A 282 2.66 -12.80 -8.94
C ARG A 282 2.53 -12.62 -7.43
N VAL A 283 1.81 -11.58 -7.00
CA VAL A 283 1.45 -11.39 -5.58
C VAL A 283 0.60 -12.58 -5.08
N LEU A 284 -0.40 -13.02 -5.87
CA LEU A 284 -1.21 -14.18 -5.54
C LEU A 284 -0.41 -15.48 -5.49
N GLN A 285 0.47 -15.72 -6.47
CA GLN A 285 1.39 -16.87 -6.45
C GLN A 285 2.22 -16.88 -5.17
N LYS A 286 2.87 -15.75 -4.86
CA LYS A 286 3.73 -15.64 -3.68
C LYS A 286 2.99 -15.89 -2.37
N ARG A 287 1.71 -15.49 -2.30
CA ARG A 287 0.88 -15.63 -1.10
C ARG A 287 0.27 -17.02 -0.95
N LEU A 288 -0.17 -17.62 -2.05
CA LEU A 288 -0.97 -18.84 -2.05
C LEU A 288 -0.13 -20.10 -2.24
N LEU A 289 1.00 -20.01 -2.92
CA LEU A 289 1.85 -21.15 -3.22
C LEU A 289 2.98 -21.28 -2.20
N GLY A 290 3.27 -22.52 -1.82
CA GLY A 290 4.38 -22.86 -0.93
C GLY A 290 5.74 -22.88 -1.65
N ALA A 291 5.74 -22.89 -2.97
CA ALA A 291 6.92 -22.83 -3.83
C ALA A 291 6.54 -22.26 -5.21
N ASP A 292 7.54 -21.81 -5.96
CA ASP A 292 7.32 -21.39 -7.34
C ASP A 292 6.81 -22.57 -8.19
N PRO A 293 5.85 -22.34 -9.10
CA PRO A 293 5.37 -23.40 -9.98
C PRO A 293 6.49 -23.99 -10.86
N PRO A 294 6.40 -25.27 -11.24
CA PRO A 294 7.37 -25.89 -12.15
C PRO A 294 7.42 -25.15 -13.50
N GLU A 295 8.63 -24.77 -13.94
CA GLU A 295 8.80 -23.98 -15.16
C GLU A 295 8.38 -24.75 -16.41
N ASP A 296 8.62 -26.06 -16.44
CA ASP A 296 8.22 -26.97 -17.52
C ASP A 296 6.69 -27.06 -17.64
N ALA A 297 5.97 -27.16 -16.52
CA ALA A 297 4.52 -27.14 -16.50
C ALA A 297 3.97 -25.78 -16.98
N ALA A 298 4.51 -24.67 -16.45
CA ALA A 298 4.09 -23.33 -16.86
C ALA A 298 4.34 -23.07 -18.36
N LYS A 299 5.47 -23.56 -18.88
CA LYS A 299 5.81 -23.48 -20.30
C LYS A 299 4.85 -24.31 -21.16
N ALA A 300 4.63 -25.58 -20.81
CA ALA A 300 3.73 -26.45 -21.57
C ALA A 300 2.30 -25.91 -21.61
N VAL A 301 1.81 -25.35 -20.51
CA VAL A 301 0.49 -24.70 -20.45
C VAL A 301 0.48 -23.43 -21.29
N GLY A 302 1.52 -22.59 -21.20
CA GLY A 302 1.68 -21.40 -22.03
C GLY A 302 1.61 -21.70 -23.53
N GLU A 303 2.43 -22.65 -23.98
CA GLU A 303 2.48 -23.10 -25.38
C GLU A 303 1.12 -23.64 -25.83
N ALA A 304 0.48 -24.51 -25.05
CA ALA A 304 -0.80 -25.10 -25.40
C ALA A 304 -1.94 -24.08 -25.51
N TYR A 305 -2.00 -23.11 -24.59
CA TYR A 305 -3.00 -22.04 -24.65
C TYR A 305 -2.72 -21.07 -25.79
N SER A 306 -1.46 -20.71 -26.00
CA SER A 306 -1.02 -19.85 -27.10
C SER A 306 -1.37 -20.48 -28.45
N ASP A 307 -1.06 -21.76 -28.67
CA ASP A 307 -1.37 -22.48 -29.91
C ASP A 307 -2.86 -22.37 -30.30
N VAL A 308 -3.76 -22.53 -29.32
CA VAL A 308 -5.20 -22.46 -29.53
C VAL A 308 -5.64 -21.02 -29.80
N VAL A 309 -5.25 -20.07 -28.96
CA VAL A 309 -5.69 -18.67 -29.05
C VAL A 309 -5.12 -17.99 -30.29
N VAL A 310 -3.83 -18.18 -30.57
CA VAL A 310 -3.18 -17.68 -31.78
C VAL A 310 -3.75 -18.33 -33.03
N GLY A 311 -4.07 -19.63 -32.98
CA GLY A 311 -4.79 -20.31 -34.05
C GLY A 311 -6.12 -19.63 -34.38
N MET A 312 -6.90 -19.26 -33.35
CA MET A 312 -8.15 -18.50 -33.53
C MET A 312 -7.92 -17.10 -34.09
N TRP A 313 -6.97 -16.34 -33.55
CA TRP A 313 -6.67 -14.99 -34.05
C TRP A 313 -6.18 -15.00 -35.50
N ARG A 314 -5.32 -15.94 -35.87
CA ARG A 314 -4.86 -16.13 -37.25
C ARG A 314 -6.01 -16.49 -38.20
N ALA A 315 -6.97 -17.30 -37.75
CA ALA A 315 -8.14 -17.65 -38.56
C ALA A 315 -9.06 -16.46 -38.84
N HIS A 316 -9.08 -15.46 -37.95
CA HIS A 316 -9.83 -14.21 -38.11
C HIS A 316 -9.03 -13.07 -38.75
N ALA A 317 -7.73 -13.27 -39.01
CA ALA A 317 -6.87 -12.26 -39.60
C ALA A 317 -6.89 -12.31 -41.14
N GLU A 318 -7.54 -11.33 -41.76
CA GLU A 318 -7.69 -11.28 -43.23
C GLU A 318 -6.49 -10.66 -43.96
N THR A 319 -5.71 -9.82 -43.28
CA THR A 319 -4.57 -9.09 -43.88
C THR A 319 -3.22 -9.63 -43.39
N PRO A 320 -2.12 -9.44 -44.15
CA PRO A 320 -0.78 -9.76 -43.67
C PRO A 320 -0.41 -9.04 -42.35
N GLY A 321 -0.84 -7.79 -42.19
CA GLY A 321 -0.63 -7.02 -40.96
C GLY A 321 -1.36 -7.62 -39.76
N ALA A 322 -2.65 -7.94 -39.93
CA ALA A 322 -3.44 -8.59 -38.88
C ALA A 322 -2.89 -9.97 -38.49
N LYS A 323 -2.32 -10.72 -39.45
CA LYS A 323 -1.65 -12.00 -39.16
C LYS A 323 -0.39 -11.80 -38.33
N GLN A 324 0.42 -10.79 -38.66
CA GLN A 324 1.61 -10.45 -37.88
C GLN A 324 1.26 -9.99 -36.46
N GLU A 325 0.20 -9.20 -36.31
CA GLU A 325 -0.34 -8.79 -35.00
C GLU A 325 -0.81 -10.01 -34.18
N ALA A 326 -1.52 -10.95 -34.81
CA ALA A 326 -1.94 -12.19 -34.16
C ALA A 326 -0.75 -13.04 -33.66
N GLU A 327 0.35 -13.07 -34.41
CA GLU A 327 1.57 -13.77 -33.99
C GLU A 327 2.26 -13.08 -32.81
N GLN A 328 2.39 -11.75 -32.87
CA GLN A 328 3.02 -10.97 -31.81
C GLN A 328 2.20 -11.03 -30.51
N GLY A 329 0.89 -10.83 -30.61
CA GLY A 329 -0.04 -10.98 -29.49
C GLY A 329 0.00 -12.38 -28.89
N GLY A 330 0.23 -13.40 -29.73
CA GLY A 330 0.42 -14.78 -29.29
C GLY A 330 1.61 -14.98 -28.37
N LEU A 331 2.77 -14.49 -28.80
CA LEU A 331 4.00 -14.55 -28.00
C LEU A 331 3.89 -13.77 -26.70
N GLU A 332 3.11 -12.68 -26.67
CA GLU A 332 2.80 -11.95 -25.45
C GLU A 332 1.87 -12.75 -24.54
N PHE A 333 0.78 -13.31 -25.09
CA PHE A 333 -0.17 -14.13 -24.34
C PHE A 333 0.48 -15.37 -23.71
N GLU A 334 1.35 -16.06 -24.46
CA GLU A 334 2.15 -17.17 -23.94
C GLU A 334 3.00 -16.75 -22.75
N ARG A 335 3.70 -15.61 -22.85
CA ARG A 335 4.51 -15.04 -21.77
C ARG A 335 3.65 -14.69 -20.55
N ARG A 336 2.47 -14.09 -20.75
CA ARG A 336 1.51 -13.79 -19.68
C ARG A 336 1.07 -15.07 -18.97
N ILE A 337 0.64 -16.10 -19.69
CA ILE A 337 0.25 -17.40 -19.12
C ILE A 337 1.41 -18.03 -18.35
N LYS A 338 2.60 -18.13 -18.96
CA LYS A 338 3.78 -18.72 -18.30
C LYS A 338 4.10 -18.01 -16.98
N SER A 339 4.07 -16.69 -16.97
CA SER A 339 4.40 -15.90 -15.77
C SER A 339 3.32 -15.92 -14.69
N SER A 340 2.06 -16.16 -15.05
CA SER A 340 0.91 -16.14 -14.13
C SER A 340 0.43 -17.52 -13.67
N TYR A 341 0.91 -18.60 -14.30
CA TYR A 341 0.59 -19.98 -13.94
C TYR A 341 0.70 -20.21 -12.41
N PRO A 342 -0.28 -20.85 -11.74
CA PRO A 342 -1.43 -21.55 -12.31
C PRO A 342 -2.64 -20.66 -12.61
N PHE A 343 -2.56 -19.35 -12.34
CA PHE A 343 -3.68 -18.43 -12.57
C PHE A 343 -3.71 -17.97 -14.03
N HIS A 344 -4.91 -17.91 -14.61
CA HIS A 344 -5.08 -17.43 -15.97
C HIS A 344 -5.14 -15.88 -15.98
N PRO A 345 -4.41 -15.17 -16.87
CA PRO A 345 -4.35 -13.71 -16.88
C PRO A 345 -5.70 -13.03 -17.13
N ALA A 346 -6.62 -13.71 -17.84
CA ALA A 346 -8.00 -13.25 -18.02
C ALA A 346 -8.75 -12.99 -16.70
N LEU A 347 -8.33 -13.61 -15.58
CA LEU A 347 -8.90 -13.30 -14.27
C LEU A 347 -8.79 -11.80 -13.94
N ILE A 348 -7.67 -11.19 -14.30
CA ILE A 348 -7.43 -9.76 -14.05
C ILE A 348 -8.07 -8.90 -15.12
N ASP A 349 -8.00 -9.33 -16.38
CA ASP A 349 -8.58 -8.59 -17.50
C ASP A 349 -10.09 -8.36 -17.27
N VAL A 350 -10.84 -9.40 -16.89
CA VAL A 350 -12.28 -9.30 -16.59
C VAL A 350 -12.59 -8.39 -15.40
N MET A 351 -11.66 -8.28 -14.44
CA MET A 351 -11.83 -7.42 -13.27
C MET A 351 -11.51 -5.95 -13.58
N LYS A 352 -10.64 -5.67 -14.57
CA LYS A 352 -10.32 -4.31 -15.04
C LYS A 352 -11.43 -3.69 -15.90
N ASP A 353 -12.11 -4.52 -16.68
CA ASP A 353 -13.12 -4.09 -17.66
C ASP A 353 -14.53 -3.93 -17.07
N ARG A 354 -14.67 -3.96 -15.74
CA ARG A 354 -15.92 -3.77 -14.99
C ARG A 354 -15.80 -2.59 -14.03
#